data_AF-A0A2K9LUH4-F1
#
_entry.id   AF-A0A2K9LUH4-F1
#
_cell.length_a   1.000
_cell.length_b   1.000
_cell.length_c   1.000
_cell.angle_alpha   90.00
_cell.angle_beta   90.00
_cell.angle_gamma   90.00
#
_symmetry.space_group_name_H-M   'P 1'
#
loop_
_entity.id
_entity.type
_entity.pdbx_description
1 polymer ?
#
loop_
_entity_poly.entity_id
_entity_poly.type
_entity_poly.pdbx_seq_one_letter_code
_entity_poly.pdbx_strand_id
1 'polypeptide(L)'
;MKKIKYITILLFSLLIGLTILFIANITNHDEIKVEEVDQNYIYFKVKYDIQLENKTLLPVKIKNDIGTNNSKELLETSGFQYLETLFDIESNTNLNKSNTIYFYPKEHIEVVRTSRFDVDIDFFLVRGVSENVSIKSVDIFNDQKKSYEDCMNELKNIYKGTFNAEFYSKAIPKLIY
;
A
#
# COMPACT_ATOMS: atom_id res chain seq x y z
N MET A 1 6.88 32.43 70.77
CA MET A 1 7.84 32.67 69.67
C MET A 1 8.50 31.41 69.08
N LYS A 2 8.86 30.38 69.87
CA LYS A 2 9.52 29.16 69.33
C LYS A 2 8.65 28.39 68.29
N LYS A 3 7.33 28.28 68.52
CA LYS A 3 6.39 27.61 67.60
C LYS A 3 6.30 28.29 66.22
N ILE A 4 6.38 29.63 66.18
CA ILE A 4 6.37 30.40 64.93
C ILE A 4 7.64 30.13 64.12
N LYS A 5 8.81 30.05 64.76
CA LYS A 5 10.07 29.70 64.09
C LYS A 5 10.01 28.33 63.41
N TYR A 6 9.43 27.33 64.06
CA TYR A 6 9.27 26.00 63.45
C TYR A 6 8.32 26.00 62.25
N ILE A 7 7.23 26.78 62.32
CA ILE A 7 6.30 26.94 61.19
C ILE A 7 7.00 27.63 60.00
N THR A 8 7.80 28.67 60.26
CA THR A 8 8.55 29.36 59.19
C THR A 8 9.59 28.46 58.55
N ILE A 9 10.33 27.65 59.33
CA ILE A 9 11.31 26.70 58.80
C ILE A 9 10.62 25.63 57.95
N LEU A 10 9.47 25.12 58.42
CA LEU A 10 8.72 24.09 57.70
C LEU A 10 8.18 24.62 56.37
N LEU A 11 7.65 25.85 56.34
CA LEU A 11 7.23 26.53 55.11
C LEU A 11 8.40 26.73 54.14
N PHE A 12 9.58 27.10 54.64
CA PHE A 12 10.75 27.30 53.81
C PHE A 12 11.26 25.99 53.21
N SER A 13 11.27 24.89 53.98
CA SER A 13 11.61 23.56 53.47
C SER A 13 10.62 23.05 52.42
N LEU A 14 9.33 23.36 52.58
CA LEU A 14 8.29 22.97 51.63
C LEU A 14 8.46 23.72 50.29
N LEU A 15 8.81 25.01 50.36
CA LEU A 15 9.06 25.84 49.18
C LEU A 15 10.25 25.32 48.36
N ILE A 16 11.35 24.94 49.04
CA ILE A 16 12.53 24.38 48.39
C ILE A 16 12.21 23.03 47.74
N GLY A 17 11.40 22.18 48.39
CA GLY A 17 10.96 20.92 47.79
C GLY A 17 10.13 21.12 46.52
N LEU A 18 9.23 22.10 46.52
CA LEU A 18 8.41 22.47 45.36
C LEU A 18 9.26 23.00 44.19
N THR A 19 10.27 23.82 44.46
CA THR A 19 11.14 24.35 43.39
C THR A 19 12.00 23.26 42.76
N ILE A 20 12.51 22.30 43.56
CA ILE A 20 13.25 21.15 43.03
C ILE A 20 12.36 20.26 42.15
N LEU A 21 11.10 20.02 42.57
CA LEU A 21 10.12 19.28 41.77
C LEU A 21 9.80 19.98 40.44
N PHE A 22 9.67 21.30 40.44
CA PHE A 22 9.44 22.08 39.22
C PHE A 22 10.65 22.02 38.26
N ILE A 23 11.88 22.18 38.76
CA ILE A 23 13.09 22.10 37.93
C ILE A 23 13.27 20.68 37.34
N ALA A 24 13.03 19.64 38.15
CA ALA A 24 13.14 18.26 37.69
C ALA A 24 12.10 17.92 36.59
N ASN A 25 10.89 18.50 36.66
CA ASN A 25 9.89 18.32 35.61
C ASN A 25 10.18 19.12 34.33
N ILE A 26 10.87 20.26 34.43
CA ILE A 26 11.28 21.04 33.25
C ILE A 26 12.43 20.37 32.49
N THR A 27 13.33 19.67 33.21
CA THR A 27 14.53 19.07 32.60
C THR A 27 14.23 17.75 31.88
N ASN A 28 13.08 17.12 32.14
CA ASN A 28 12.62 15.92 31.42
C ASN A 28 11.77 16.22 30.18
N HIS A 29 11.74 17.49 29.75
CA HIS A 29 11.28 17.89 28.42
C HIS A 29 12.48 18.20 27.54
N ASP A 30 13.40 17.23 27.43
CA ASP A 30 14.09 17.08 26.16
C ASP A 30 13.00 16.71 25.15
N GLU A 31 12.52 17.72 24.41
CA GLU A 31 11.86 17.48 23.15
C GLU A 31 12.80 16.57 22.36
N ILE A 32 12.48 15.29 22.30
CA ILE A 32 12.94 14.44 21.23
C ILE A 32 12.43 15.13 19.99
N LYS A 33 13.28 15.96 19.36
CA LYS A 33 13.18 16.27 17.96
C LYS A 33 13.29 14.92 17.26
N VAL A 34 12.16 14.26 17.13
CA VAL A 34 11.93 13.36 16.02
C VAL A 34 12.16 14.29 14.84
N GLU A 35 13.34 14.22 14.23
CA GLU A 35 13.44 14.60 12.83
C GLU A 35 12.36 13.77 12.15
N GLU A 36 11.22 14.41 11.86
CA GLU A 36 10.38 13.95 10.77
C GLU A 36 11.29 14.02 9.55
N VAL A 37 12.00 12.93 9.30
CA VAL A 37 12.54 12.68 7.98
C VAL A 37 11.29 12.40 7.15
N ASP A 38 10.68 13.46 6.66
CA ASP A 38 9.56 13.43 5.72
C ASP A 38 10.11 12.91 4.39
N GLN A 39 10.38 11.60 4.37
CA GLN A 39 10.84 10.93 3.18
C GLN A 39 9.60 10.73 2.31
N ASN A 40 9.30 11.74 1.50
CA ASN A 40 8.25 11.73 0.47
C ASN A 40 8.55 10.62 -0.56
N TYR A 41 8.28 9.37 -0.18
CA TYR A 41 8.48 8.20 -1.02
C TYR A 41 7.20 7.83 -1.74
N ILE A 42 7.38 7.50 -3.01
CA ILE A 42 6.34 6.95 -3.85
C ILE A 42 6.63 5.47 -4.05
N TYR A 43 5.65 4.63 -3.69
CA TYR A 43 5.73 3.20 -3.81
C TYR A 43 5.30 2.74 -5.20
N PHE A 44 6.03 1.78 -5.74
CA PHE A 44 5.65 1.13 -6.99
C PHE A 44 5.02 -0.21 -6.64
N LYS A 45 3.81 -0.44 -7.16
CA LYS A 45 3.06 -1.67 -6.89
C LYS A 45 2.54 -2.27 -8.19
N VAL A 46 2.71 -3.57 -8.33
CA VAL A 46 2.00 -4.30 -9.37
C VAL A 46 0.52 -4.41 -8.97
N LYS A 47 -0.39 -4.03 -9.87
CA LYS A 47 -1.83 -4.02 -9.58
C LYS A 47 -2.37 -5.46 -9.46
N TYR A 48 -3.43 -5.62 -8.67
CA TYR A 48 -4.11 -6.90 -8.41
C TYR A 48 -3.24 -8.01 -7.81
N ASP A 49 -2.14 -7.64 -7.15
CA ASP A 49 -1.22 -8.58 -6.52
C ASP A 49 -0.71 -9.64 -7.52
N ILE A 50 -0.42 -9.20 -8.76
CA ILE A 50 0.25 -10.02 -9.76
C ILE A 50 1.72 -10.13 -9.36
N GLN A 51 2.18 -11.35 -9.12
CA GLN A 51 3.57 -11.59 -8.72
C GLN A 51 4.44 -11.76 -9.96
N LEU A 52 5.47 -10.92 -10.09
CA LEU A 52 6.48 -11.08 -11.14
C LEU A 52 7.38 -12.27 -10.81
N GLU A 53 7.74 -13.07 -11.82
CA GLU A 53 8.77 -14.10 -11.62
C GLU A 53 10.12 -13.45 -11.29
N ASN A 54 10.49 -12.41 -12.04
CA ASN A 54 11.64 -11.58 -11.72
C ASN A 54 11.24 -10.33 -10.91
N LYS A 55 11.47 -10.40 -9.59
CA LYS A 55 11.16 -9.32 -8.63
C LYS A 55 12.02 -8.07 -8.80
N THR A 56 13.14 -8.11 -9.53
CA THR A 56 14.03 -6.95 -9.71
C THR A 56 13.57 -6.03 -10.85
N LEU A 57 12.57 -6.43 -11.64
CA LEU A 57 12.06 -5.63 -12.76
C LEU A 57 11.37 -4.34 -12.32
N LEU A 58 10.82 -4.31 -11.11
CA LEU A 58 10.14 -3.15 -10.55
C LEU A 58 10.79 -2.77 -9.22
N PRO A 59 11.41 -1.58 -9.11
CA PRO A 59 11.86 -1.05 -7.82
C PRO A 59 10.70 -0.95 -6.83
N VAL A 60 10.97 -1.02 -5.52
CA VAL A 60 9.90 -0.98 -4.50
C VAL A 60 9.35 0.44 -4.30
N LYS A 61 10.24 1.43 -4.28
CA LYS A 61 9.90 2.83 -4.04
C LYS A 61 10.99 3.76 -4.55
N ILE A 62 10.60 5.01 -4.81
CA ILE A 62 11.53 6.10 -5.19
C ILE A 62 11.19 7.34 -4.38
N LYS A 63 12.18 8.21 -4.18
CA LYS A 63 11.96 9.48 -3.48
C LYS A 63 11.42 10.51 -4.47
N ASN A 64 10.37 11.24 -4.09
CA ASN A 64 9.81 12.34 -4.85
C ASN A 64 10.52 13.65 -4.49
N ASP A 65 11.79 13.75 -4.87
CA ASP A 65 12.62 14.93 -4.58
C ASP A 65 12.11 16.21 -5.25
N ILE A 66 11.37 16.09 -6.35
CA ILE A 66 10.78 17.21 -7.09
C ILE A 66 9.40 17.63 -6.55
N GLY A 67 8.79 16.86 -5.66
CA GLY A 67 7.47 17.15 -5.09
C GLY A 67 6.32 17.10 -6.10
N THR A 68 6.46 16.40 -7.22
CA THR A 68 5.41 16.35 -8.25
C THR A 68 4.19 15.55 -7.78
N ASN A 69 3.02 15.98 -8.20
CA ASN A 69 1.77 15.23 -8.05
C ASN A 69 1.49 14.27 -9.21
N ASN A 70 2.35 14.23 -10.24
CA ASN A 70 2.11 13.48 -11.47
C ASN A 70 3.06 12.28 -11.59
N SER A 71 2.47 11.09 -11.70
CA SER A 71 3.22 9.83 -11.91
C SER A 71 4.16 9.84 -13.11
N LYS A 72 3.72 10.39 -14.25
CA LYS A 72 4.52 10.43 -15.48
C LYS A 72 5.73 11.36 -15.32
N GLU A 73 5.50 12.56 -14.79
CA GLU A 73 6.58 13.51 -14.53
C GLU A 73 7.61 12.94 -13.55
N LEU A 74 7.16 12.24 -12.50
CA LEU A 74 8.06 11.60 -11.55
C LEU A 74 8.94 10.54 -12.23
N LEU A 75 8.34 9.69 -13.07
CA LEU A 75 9.06 8.61 -13.75
C LEU A 75 10.07 9.16 -14.77
N GLU A 76 9.71 10.20 -15.52
CA GLU A 76 10.61 10.86 -16.47
C GLU A 76 11.81 11.50 -15.75
N THR A 77 11.55 12.33 -14.74
CA THR A 77 12.59 13.07 -14.01
C THR A 77 13.50 12.15 -13.17
N SER A 78 12.98 11.01 -12.70
CA SER A 78 13.73 10.02 -11.94
C SER A 78 14.41 8.94 -12.80
N GLY A 79 14.32 9.03 -14.13
CA GLY A 79 14.98 8.09 -15.06
C GLY A 79 14.33 6.71 -15.15
N PHE A 80 13.05 6.58 -14.76
CA PHE A 80 12.27 5.33 -14.79
C PHE A 80 11.34 5.21 -15.99
N GLN A 81 11.50 6.05 -17.01
CA GLN A 81 10.69 5.98 -18.24
C GLN A 81 10.78 4.62 -18.95
N TYR A 82 11.90 3.89 -18.79
CA TYR A 82 12.04 2.53 -19.33
C TYR A 82 10.96 1.57 -18.83
N LEU A 83 10.34 1.82 -17.66
CA LEU A 83 9.27 0.98 -17.13
C LEU A 83 8.05 0.96 -18.05
N GLU A 84 7.82 1.99 -18.88
CA GLU A 84 6.75 2.00 -19.89
C GLU A 84 6.94 0.94 -20.97
N THR A 85 8.16 0.41 -21.14
CA THR A 85 8.41 -0.70 -22.08
C THR A 85 7.96 -2.05 -21.50
N LEU A 86 7.98 -2.18 -20.17
CA LEU A 86 7.70 -3.43 -19.44
C LEU A 86 6.26 -3.46 -18.87
N PHE A 87 5.72 -2.30 -18.53
CA PHE A 87 4.45 -2.17 -17.83
C PHE A 87 3.53 -1.13 -18.50
N ASP A 88 2.22 -1.36 -18.42
CA ASP A 88 1.25 -0.28 -18.55
C ASP A 88 1.12 0.41 -17.19
N ILE A 89 1.21 1.74 -17.17
CA ILE A 89 1.31 2.51 -15.93
C ILE A 89 0.02 3.29 -15.72
N GLU A 90 -0.59 3.14 -14.54
CA GLU A 90 -1.81 3.89 -14.20
C GLU A 90 -1.46 5.36 -13.98
N SER A 91 -2.05 6.24 -14.79
CA SER A 91 -1.87 7.67 -14.65
C SER A 91 -2.47 8.16 -13.33
N ASN A 92 -1.62 8.73 -12.48
CA ASN A 92 -2.01 9.34 -11.23
C ASN A 92 -1.64 10.83 -11.23
N THR A 93 -2.64 11.69 -11.06
CA THR A 93 -2.50 13.16 -10.97
C THR A 93 -2.52 13.68 -9.54
N ASN A 94 -2.68 12.80 -8.53
CA ASN A 94 -2.72 13.12 -7.11
C ASN A 94 -1.71 12.28 -6.32
N LEU A 95 -0.48 12.22 -6.82
CA LEU A 95 0.54 11.30 -6.35
C LEU A 95 0.95 11.52 -4.88
N ASN A 96 0.98 12.77 -4.40
CA ASN A 96 1.29 13.08 -3.00
C ASN A 96 0.21 12.60 -2.01
N LYS A 97 -0.98 12.25 -2.50
CA LYS A 97 -2.06 11.68 -1.68
C LYS A 97 -2.03 10.16 -1.68
N SER A 98 -1.80 9.55 -2.84
CA SER A 98 -1.82 8.09 -2.98
C SER A 98 -0.50 7.44 -2.56
N ASN A 99 0.60 8.20 -2.68
CA ASN A 99 1.98 7.75 -2.52
C ASN A 99 2.28 6.44 -3.27
N THR A 100 1.53 6.14 -4.33
CA THR A 100 1.59 4.85 -5.04
C THR A 100 1.37 5.05 -6.53
N ILE A 101 2.21 4.41 -7.34
CA ILE A 101 2.02 4.21 -8.77
C ILE A 101 1.74 2.72 -9.00
N TYR A 102 0.65 2.44 -9.73
CA TYR A 102 0.27 1.08 -10.08
C TYR A 102 0.78 0.71 -11.47
N PHE A 103 1.36 -0.47 -11.55
CA PHE A 103 1.96 -1.04 -12.75
C PHE A 103 1.22 -2.32 -13.16
N TYR A 104 0.99 -2.47 -14.44
CA TYR A 104 0.39 -3.65 -15.06
C TYR A 104 1.42 -4.32 -15.97
N PRO A 105 1.83 -5.57 -15.71
CA PRO A 105 2.84 -6.24 -16.53
C PRO A 105 2.34 -6.42 -17.96
N LYS A 106 3.14 -6.09 -18.97
CA LYS A 106 2.81 -6.39 -20.36
C LYS A 106 2.85 -7.90 -20.63
N GLU A 107 2.33 -8.32 -21.78
CA GLU A 107 2.20 -9.76 -22.13
C GLU A 107 3.51 -10.54 -22.11
N HIS A 108 4.63 -9.90 -22.45
CA HIS A 108 5.94 -10.55 -22.50
C HIS A 108 6.64 -10.62 -21.13
N ILE A 109 6.06 -10.03 -20.07
CA ILE A 109 6.61 -10.10 -18.72
C ILE A 109 6.10 -11.35 -18.03
N GLU A 110 7.04 -12.19 -17.57
CA GLU A 110 6.75 -13.43 -16.87
C GLU A 110 6.20 -13.15 -15.46
N VAL A 111 5.12 -13.86 -15.13
CA VAL A 111 4.35 -13.70 -13.90
C VAL A 111 4.00 -15.07 -13.34
N VAL A 112 3.97 -15.16 -12.01
CA VAL A 112 3.53 -16.37 -11.32
C VAL A 112 2.02 -16.51 -11.49
N ARG A 113 1.59 -17.68 -11.99
CA ARG A 113 0.18 -18.00 -12.21
C ARG A 113 -0.27 -19.13 -11.30
N THR A 114 -1.50 -19.02 -10.82
CA THR A 114 -2.21 -20.05 -10.06
C THR A 114 -2.98 -20.93 -11.04
N SER A 115 -3.03 -22.24 -10.81
CA SER A 115 -3.90 -23.11 -11.62
C SER A 115 -5.35 -22.69 -11.41
N ARG A 116 -6.16 -22.68 -12.47
CA ARG A 116 -7.60 -22.44 -12.31
C ARG A 116 -8.30 -23.43 -11.37
N PHE A 117 -7.72 -24.59 -11.10
CA PHE A 117 -8.29 -25.58 -10.18
C PHE A 117 -7.92 -25.33 -8.71
N ASP A 118 -6.95 -24.45 -8.48
CA ASP A 118 -6.45 -24.12 -7.14
C ASP A 118 -6.96 -22.76 -6.66
N VAL A 119 -7.79 -22.07 -7.44
CA VAL A 119 -8.38 -20.79 -7.03
C VAL A 119 -9.54 -21.03 -6.07
N ASP A 120 -9.55 -20.26 -4.99
CA ASP A 120 -10.58 -20.27 -3.96
C ASP A 120 -11.27 -18.90 -3.86
N ILE A 121 -12.22 -18.78 -2.95
CA ILE A 121 -12.97 -17.53 -2.76
C ILE A 121 -12.01 -16.41 -2.30
N ASP A 122 -11.07 -16.75 -1.41
CA ASP A 122 -10.12 -15.79 -0.84
C ASP A 122 -9.23 -15.15 -1.90
N PHE A 123 -8.81 -15.92 -2.92
CA PHE A 123 -8.08 -15.42 -4.07
C PHE A 123 -8.75 -14.21 -4.73
N PHE A 124 -10.08 -14.21 -4.84
CA PHE A 124 -10.85 -13.12 -5.42
C PHE A 124 -11.15 -12.00 -4.41
N LEU A 125 -11.48 -12.36 -3.16
CA LEU A 125 -11.80 -11.40 -2.11
C LEU A 125 -10.64 -10.44 -1.82
N VAL A 126 -9.40 -10.96 -1.70
CA VAL A 126 -8.23 -10.12 -1.43
C VAL A 126 -7.92 -9.13 -2.58
N ARG A 127 -8.52 -9.35 -3.76
CA ARG A 127 -8.40 -8.50 -4.95
C ARG A 127 -9.60 -7.59 -5.17
N GLY A 128 -10.49 -7.47 -4.18
CA GLY A 128 -11.61 -6.54 -4.17
C GLY A 128 -12.87 -7.04 -4.87
N VAL A 129 -12.93 -8.33 -5.22
CA VAL A 129 -14.15 -8.93 -5.76
C VAL A 129 -15.13 -9.20 -4.62
N SER A 130 -16.42 -8.93 -4.83
CA SER A 130 -17.44 -9.24 -3.82
C SER A 130 -17.60 -10.75 -3.63
N GLU A 131 -18.00 -11.18 -2.43
CA GLU A 131 -18.16 -12.59 -2.07
C GLU A 131 -19.07 -13.36 -3.06
N ASN A 132 -20.25 -12.81 -3.36
CA ASN A 132 -21.18 -13.43 -4.31
C ASN A 132 -20.59 -13.63 -5.71
N VAL A 133 -19.73 -12.71 -6.16
CA VAL A 133 -19.07 -12.81 -7.47
C VAL A 133 -17.89 -13.77 -7.40
N SER A 134 -17.20 -13.81 -6.26
CA SER A 134 -16.09 -14.72 -5.99
C SER A 134 -16.54 -16.18 -6.02
N ILE A 135 -17.63 -16.51 -5.31
CA ILE A 135 -18.23 -17.87 -5.31
C ILE A 135 -18.51 -18.33 -6.74
N LYS A 136 -19.22 -17.52 -7.53
CA LYS A 136 -19.54 -17.85 -8.93
C LYS A 136 -18.28 -18.04 -9.79
N SER A 137 -17.24 -17.24 -9.53
CA SER A 137 -16.00 -17.32 -10.30
C SER A 137 -15.24 -18.61 -10.00
N VAL A 138 -15.17 -18.99 -8.72
CA VAL A 138 -14.61 -20.27 -8.28
C VAL A 138 -15.36 -21.45 -8.89
N ASP A 139 -16.70 -21.42 -8.86
CA ASP A 139 -17.54 -22.47 -9.44
C ASP A 139 -17.25 -22.65 -10.95
N ILE A 140 -17.02 -21.56 -11.67
CA ILE A 140 -16.69 -21.60 -13.10
C ILE A 140 -15.29 -22.16 -13.33
N PHE A 141 -14.29 -21.69 -12.58
CA PHE A 141 -12.89 -22.08 -12.80
C PHE A 141 -12.60 -23.52 -12.41
N ASN A 142 -13.23 -24.01 -11.34
CA ASN A 142 -13.04 -25.37 -10.84
C ASN A 142 -13.82 -26.44 -11.63
N ASP A 143 -14.60 -26.04 -12.64
CA ASP A 143 -15.28 -26.99 -13.52
C ASP A 143 -14.28 -27.70 -14.45
N GLN A 144 -13.98 -28.96 -14.12
CA GLN A 144 -13.07 -29.82 -14.89
C GLN A 144 -13.56 -30.14 -16.31
N LYS A 145 -14.84 -29.91 -16.62
CA LYS A 145 -15.41 -30.17 -17.95
C LYS A 145 -15.23 -29.01 -18.92
N LYS A 146 -14.94 -27.80 -18.42
CA LYS A 146 -14.79 -26.58 -19.23
C LYS A 146 -13.33 -26.36 -19.58
N SER A 147 -13.05 -25.80 -20.76
CA SER A 147 -11.71 -25.26 -21.06
C SER A 147 -11.51 -23.90 -20.37
N TYR A 148 -10.26 -23.43 -20.30
CA TYR A 148 -9.98 -22.09 -19.79
C TYR A 148 -10.73 -21.01 -20.60
N GLU A 149 -10.81 -21.17 -21.92
CA GLU A 149 -11.52 -20.24 -22.79
C GLU A 149 -13.04 -20.23 -22.51
N ASP A 150 -13.64 -21.40 -22.25
CA ASP A 150 -15.05 -21.51 -21.85
C ASP A 150 -15.30 -20.80 -20.52
N CYS A 151 -14.43 -21.01 -19.52
CA CYS A 151 -14.50 -20.33 -18.23
C CYS A 151 -14.47 -18.79 -18.42
N MET A 152 -13.54 -18.29 -19.22
CA MET A 152 -13.42 -16.86 -19.51
C MET A 152 -14.65 -16.29 -20.23
N ASN A 153 -15.26 -17.07 -21.13
CA ASN A 153 -16.48 -16.66 -21.82
C ASN A 153 -17.70 -16.59 -20.88
N GLU A 154 -17.79 -17.50 -19.92
CA GLU A 154 -18.87 -17.48 -18.93
C GLU A 154 -18.70 -16.32 -17.92
N LEU A 155 -17.45 -16.09 -17.48
CA LEU A 155 -17.11 -14.98 -16.58
C LEU A 155 -17.47 -13.62 -17.17
N LYS A 156 -17.37 -13.42 -18.48
CA LYS A 156 -17.79 -12.18 -19.18
C LYS A 156 -19.20 -11.74 -18.79
N ASN A 157 -20.12 -12.68 -18.56
CA ASN A 157 -21.49 -12.38 -18.20
C ASN A 157 -21.63 -11.93 -16.74
N ILE A 158 -20.71 -12.33 -15.86
CA ILE A 158 -20.72 -11.98 -14.44
C ILE A 158 -20.19 -10.57 -14.22
N TYR A 159 -19.10 -10.19 -14.91
CA TYR A 159 -18.46 -8.90 -14.65
C TYR A 159 -18.93 -7.74 -15.53
N LYS A 160 -19.78 -8.01 -16.54
CA LYS A 160 -20.35 -6.98 -17.43
C LYS A 160 -21.17 -5.96 -16.60
N GLY A 161 -20.63 -4.75 -16.45
CA GLY A 161 -21.25 -3.67 -15.67
C GLY A 161 -20.89 -3.66 -14.17
N THR A 162 -19.94 -4.49 -13.74
CA THR A 162 -19.39 -4.43 -12.38
C THR A 162 -18.15 -3.53 -12.32
N PHE A 163 -17.83 -3.02 -11.13
CA PHE A 163 -16.58 -2.28 -10.89
C PHE A 163 -15.32 -3.15 -11.07
N ASN A 164 -15.48 -4.48 -11.14
CA ASN A 164 -14.37 -5.45 -11.30
C ASN A 164 -14.09 -5.82 -12.76
N ALA A 165 -14.73 -5.17 -13.74
CA ALA A 165 -14.55 -5.52 -15.15
C ALA A 165 -13.07 -5.49 -15.61
N GLU A 166 -12.29 -4.54 -15.10
CA GLU A 166 -10.86 -4.45 -15.39
C GLU A 166 -10.08 -5.63 -14.78
N PHE A 167 -10.41 -6.04 -13.55
CA PHE A 167 -9.80 -7.19 -12.90
C PHE A 167 -10.01 -8.47 -13.74
N TYR A 168 -11.24 -8.75 -14.15
CA TYR A 168 -11.53 -9.95 -14.94
C TYR A 168 -10.96 -9.93 -16.36
N SER A 169 -10.91 -8.76 -16.99
CA SER A 169 -10.43 -8.65 -18.38
C SER A 169 -8.91 -8.58 -18.49
N LYS A 170 -8.22 -7.96 -17.52
CA LYS A 170 -6.76 -7.74 -17.57
C LYS A 170 -5.97 -8.59 -16.58
N ALA A 171 -6.46 -8.77 -15.36
CA ALA A 171 -5.69 -9.42 -14.29
C ALA A 171 -5.77 -10.93 -14.36
N ILE A 172 -6.97 -11.47 -14.53
CA ILE A 172 -7.22 -12.92 -14.56
C ILE A 172 -6.33 -13.66 -15.57
N PRO A 173 -6.19 -13.20 -16.84
CA PRO A 173 -5.28 -13.83 -17.79
C PRO A 173 -3.80 -13.88 -17.37
N LYS A 174 -3.40 -13.03 -16.42
CA LYS A 174 -2.05 -12.97 -15.85
C LYS A 174 -1.92 -13.71 -14.52
N LEU A 175 -3.03 -14.00 -13.86
CA LEU A 175 -3.05 -14.65 -12.55
C LEU A 175 -3.40 -16.13 -12.62
N ILE A 176 -4.12 -16.55 -13.67
CA ILE A 176 -4.67 -17.91 -13.78
C ILE A 176 -4.20 -18.55 -15.10
N TYR A 177 -3.90 -19.85 -15.06
CA TYR A 177 -3.68 -20.70 -16.25
C TYR A 177 -4.59 -21.93 -16.27
#